data_AF-A0AA43IQZ8-F1
#
_entry.id   AF-A0AA43IQZ8-F1
#
_cell.length_a   1.000
_cell.length_b   1.000
_cell.length_c   1.000
_cell.angle_alpha   90.00
_cell.angle_beta   90.00
_cell.angle_gamma   90.00
#
_symmetry.space_group_name_H-M   'P 1'
#
loop_
_entity.id
_entity.type
_entity.pdbx_description
1 polymer ?
#
loop_
_entity_poly.entity_id
_entity_poly.type
_entity_poly.pdbx_seq_one_letter_code
_entity_poly.pdbx_strand_id
1 'polypeptide(L)' 'MTHYGTLRSWAFIATLVGVFGMILAAIGAIVWAFEVEGFWQTIGVLLIGLPVAVFIATIPIALAQAMRAIADVGDTVSAR' A
#
# COMPACT_ATOMS: atom_id res chain seq x y z
N MET A 1 -27.68 -5.22 7.22
CA MET A 1 -26.39 -4.55 6.98
C MET A 1 -25.42 -5.10 8.03
N THR A 2 -24.29 -5.69 7.62
CA THR A 2 -23.27 -6.18 8.58
C THR A 2 -22.85 -5.05 9.50
N HIS A 3 -22.68 -5.31 10.80
CA HIS A 3 -22.32 -4.26 11.77
C HIS A 3 -21.01 -3.54 11.41
N TYR A 4 -20.16 -4.14 10.57
CA TYR A 4 -18.86 -3.63 10.16
C TYR A 4 -18.79 -3.05 8.72
N GLY A 5 -19.92 -2.60 8.17
CA GLY A 5 -19.98 -2.01 6.82
C GLY A 5 -19.00 -0.85 6.61
N THR A 6 -18.88 0.05 7.59
CA THR A 6 -17.92 1.17 7.55
C THR A 6 -16.47 0.70 7.48
N LEU A 7 -16.12 -0.38 8.20
CA LEU A 7 -14.76 -0.92 8.21
C LEU A 7 -14.38 -1.50 6.84
N ARG A 8 -15.34 -2.17 6.17
CA ARG A 8 -15.16 -2.68 4.80
C ARG A 8 -15.03 -1.56 3.77
N SER A 9 -15.81 -0.49 3.88
CA SER A 9 -15.69 0.69 3.01
C SER A 9 -14.32 1.35 3.14
N TRP A 10 -13.82 1.54 4.36
CA TRP A 10 -12.48 2.08 4.57
C TRP A 10 -11.38 1.14 4.09
N ALA A 11 -11.55 -0.17 4.24
CA ALA A 11 -10.61 -1.14 3.66
C ALA A 11 -10.54 -1.02 2.14
N PHE A 12 -11.68 -0.81 1.46
CA PHE A 12 -11.69 -0.55 0.03
C PHE A 12 -10.93 0.73 -0.33
N ILE A 13 -11.17 1.83 0.37
CA ILE A 13 -10.45 3.09 0.17
C ILE A 13 -8.94 2.90 0.38
N ALA A 14 -8.54 2.24 1.47
CA ALA A 14 -7.13 1.98 1.77
C ALA A 14 -6.46 1.10 0.70
N THR A 15 -7.20 0.15 0.11
CA THR A 15 -6.73 -0.62 -1.04
C THR A 15 -6.45 0.29 -2.23
N LEU A 16 -7.39 1.17 -2.60
CA LEU A 16 -7.20 2.11 -3.70
C LEU A 16 -6.01 3.03 -3.45
N VAL A 17 -5.90 3.60 -2.25
CA VAL A 17 -4.78 4.46 -1.86
C VAL A 17 -3.45 3.73 -2.00
N GLY A 18 -3.35 2.47 -1.57
CA GLY A 18 -2.11 1.71 -1.73
C GLY A 18 -1.81 1.34 -3.19
N VAL A 19 -2.81 1.01 -4.01
CA VAL A 19 -2.61 0.74 -5.44
C VAL A 19 -2.09 1.98 -6.16
N PHE A 20 -2.76 3.12 -6.01
CA PHE A 20 -2.29 4.37 -6.59
C PHE A 20 -0.95 4.81 -6.00
N GLY A 21 -0.75 4.61 -4.70
CA GLY A 21 0.51 4.87 -4.01
C GLY A 21 1.67 4.08 -4.60
N MET A 22 1.50 2.79 -4.88
CA MET A 22 2.55 1.96 -5.50
C MET A 22 2.90 2.44 -6.90
N ILE A 23 1.90 2.80 -7.71
CA ILE A 23 2.13 3.34 -9.05
C ILE A 23 2.92 4.64 -8.97
N LEU A 24 2.51 5.56 -8.10
CA LEU A 24 3.19 6.84 -7.90
C LEU A 24 4.59 6.65 -7.32
N ALA A 25 4.80 5.70 -6.41
CA ALA A 25 6.12 5.39 -5.86
C ALA A 25 7.07 4.84 -6.94
N ALA A 26 6.57 3.97 -7.82
CA ALA A 26 7.37 3.46 -8.95
C ALA A 26 7.75 4.60 -9.92
N ILE A 27 6.79 5.45 -10.30
CA ILE A 27 7.05 6.60 -11.16
C ILE A 27 8.04 7.56 -10.49
N GLY A 28 7.83 7.89 -9.22
CA GLY A 28 8.70 8.78 -8.46
C GLY A 28 10.12 8.23 -8.32
N ALA A 29 10.28 6.93 -8.10
CA ALA A 29 11.60 6.30 -8.05
C ALA A 29 12.32 6.31 -9.41
N ILE A 30 11.58 6.19 -10.53
CA ILE A 30 12.13 6.34 -11.88
C ILE A 30 12.58 7.78 -12.12
N VAL A 31 11.76 8.77 -11.75
CA VAL A 31 12.13 10.19 -11.83
C VAL A 31 13.38 10.46 -10.98
N TRP A 32 13.42 9.96 -9.75
CA TRP A 32 14.57 10.08 -8.86
C TRP A 32 15.84 9.48 -9.47
N ALA A 33 15.74 8.35 -10.17
CA ALA A 33 16.87 7.73 -10.85
C ALA A 33 17.46 8.61 -11.97
N PHE A 34 16.65 9.46 -12.62
CA PHE A 34 17.11 10.44 -13.60
C PHE A 34 17.69 11.71 -12.98
N GLU A 35 17.29 12.05 -11.75
CA GLU A 35 17.76 13.24 -11.06
C GLU A 35 19.11 13.04 -10.35
N VAL A 36 19.44 11.81 -9.96
CA VAL A 36 20.72 11.53 -9.31
C VAL A 36 21.86 11.50 -10.32
N GLU A 37 22.92 12.24 -10.01
CA GLU A 37 24.14 12.22 -10.81
C GLU A 37 25.04 11.06 -10.37
N GLY A 38 25.47 10.26 -11.36
CA GLY A 38 26.44 9.19 -11.17
C GLY A 38 25.85 7.79 -11.27
N PHE A 39 26.66 6.90 -11.84
CA PHE A 39 26.28 5.51 -12.12
C PHE A 39 25.88 4.75 -10.86
N TRP A 40 26.69 4.82 -9.80
CA TRP A 40 26.44 4.08 -8.57
C TRP A 40 25.19 4.57 -7.82
N GLN A 41 24.94 5.88 -7.84
CA GLN A 41 23.75 6.49 -7.27
C GLN A 41 22.50 6.01 -8.00
N THR A 42 22.52 6.06 -9.33
CA THR A 42 21.42 5.59 -10.18
C THR A 42 21.11 4.11 -9.90
N ILE A 43 22.14 3.25 -9.87
CA ILE A 43 21.99 1.83 -9.53
C ILE A 43 21.44 1.66 -8.11
N GLY A 44 21.90 2.44 -7.14
CA GLY A 44 21.38 2.41 -5.77
C GLY A 44 19.89 2.77 -5.69
N VAL A 45 19.45 3.78 -6.43
CA VAL A 45 18.03 4.15 -6.54
C VAL A 45 17.22 3.01 -7.16
N LEU A 46 17.67 2.41 -8.26
CA LEU A 46 16.92 1.37 -8.95
C LEU A 46 16.86 0.05 -8.18
N LEU A 47 17.95 -0.37 -7.53
CA LEU A 47 18.05 -1.67 -6.87
C LEU A 47 17.61 -1.66 -5.40
N ILE A 48 17.62 -0.50 -4.74
CA ILE A 48 17.27 -0.39 -3.32
C ILE A 48 16.14 0.62 -3.15
N GLY A 49 16.30 1.84 -3.67
CA GLY A 49 15.33 2.92 -3.53
C GLY A 49 13.94 2.54 -4.06
N LEU A 50 13.86 2.03 -5.29
CA LEU A 50 12.60 1.64 -5.92
C LEU A 50 11.91 0.49 -5.18
N PRO A 51 12.56 -0.64 -4.87
CA PRO A 51 11.93 -1.70 -4.07
C PRO A 51 11.44 -1.21 -2.71
N VAL A 52 12.23 -0.39 -2.00
CA VAL A 52 11.84 0.14 -0.68
C VAL A 52 10.65 1.09 -0.81
N ALA A 53 10.66 2.00 -1.78
CA ALA A 53 9.57 2.96 -2.00
C ALA A 53 8.26 2.24 -2.34
N VAL A 54 8.32 1.26 -3.26
CA VAL A 54 7.15 0.45 -3.62
C VAL A 54 6.68 -0.39 -2.44
N PHE A 55 7.59 -0.99 -1.66
CA PHE A 55 7.23 -1.74 -0.45
C PHE A 55 6.49 -0.87 0.56
N ILE A 56 7.00 0.34 0.86
CA ILE A 56 6.33 1.27 1.77
C ILE A 56 4.94 1.64 1.23
N ALA A 57 4.81 1.81 -0.08
CA ALA A 57 3.52 2.10 -0.71
C ALA A 57 2.49 0.94 -0.60
N THR A 58 2.89 -0.27 -0.20
CA THR A 58 1.97 -1.38 0.09
C THR A 58 1.29 -1.27 1.47
N ILE A 59 1.77 -0.41 2.37
CA ILE A 59 1.24 -0.29 3.75
C ILE A 59 -0.30 -0.09 3.77
N PRO A 60 -0.89 0.80 2.96
CA PRO A 60 -2.35 0.96 2.94
C PRO A 60 -3.11 -0.30 2.51
N ILE A 61 -2.53 -1.12 1.62
CA ILE A 61 -3.11 -2.42 1.23
C ILE A 61 -3.03 -3.39 2.40
N ALA A 62 -1.90 -3.48 3.10
CA ALA A 62 -1.77 -4.33 4.27
C ALA A 62 -2.78 -3.95 5.36
N LEU A 63 -2.96 -2.65 5.60
CA LEU A 63 -4.00 -2.13 6.50
C LEU A 63 -5.40 -2.52 6.03
N ALA A 64 -5.70 -2.38 4.74
CA ALA A 64 -6.98 -2.81 4.19
C ALA A 64 -7.29 -4.28 4.47
N GLN A 65 -6.30 -5.17 4.32
CA GLN A 65 -6.47 -6.59 4.63
C GLN A 65 -6.73 -6.81 6.12
N ALA A 66 -5.99 -6.14 7.00
CA ALA A 66 -6.21 -6.22 8.44
C ALA A 66 -7.63 -5.76 8.83
N MET A 67 -8.11 -4.66 8.24
CA MET A 67 -9.46 -4.13 8.48
C MET A 67 -10.56 -5.11 8.04
N ARG A 68 -10.39 -5.76 6.87
CA ARG A 68 -11.33 -6.79 6.41
C ARG A 68 -11.35 -7.99 7.34
N ALA A 69 -10.18 -8.48 7.74
CA ALA A 69 -10.07 -9.59 8.69
C ALA A 69 -10.78 -9.28 10.01
N ILE A 70 -10.62 -8.06 10.55
CA ILE A 70 -11.32 -7.63 11.76
C ILE A 70 -12.84 -7.58 11.54
N ALA A 71 -13.32 -7.06 10.41
CA ALA A 71 -14.74 -7.04 10.08
C ALA A 71 -15.35 -8.45 10.02
N ASP A 72 -14.62 -9.38 9.41
CA ASP A 72 -15.07 -10.76 9.22
C ASP A 72 -15.10 -11.53 10.55
N VAL A 73 -14.10 -11.33 11.42
CA VAL A 73 -14.12 -11.87 12.79
C VAL A 73 -15.26 -11.25 13.60
N GLY A 74 -15.47 -9.94 13.49
CA GLY A 74 -16.55 -9.24 14.19
C GLY A 74 -17.93 -9.76 13.82
N ASP A 75 -18.21 -9.93 12.52
CA ASP A 75 -19.48 -10.50 12.06
C ASP A 75 -19.64 -11.96 12.53
N THR A 76 -18.56 -12.75 12.55
CA THR A 76 -18.59 -14.15 13.01
C THR A 76 -18.92 -14.25 14.50
N VAL A 77 -18.35 -13.37 15.33
CA VAL A 77 -18.60 -13.35 16.77
C VAL A 77 -20.00 -12.82 17.08
N SER A 78 -20.46 -11.78 16.38
CA SER A 78 -21.79 -11.18 16.60
C SER A 78 -22.96 -12.08 16.18
N ALA A 79 -22.71 -13.06 15.32
CA ALA A 79 -23.72 -14.02 14.87
C ALA A 79 -23.88 -15.23 15.81
N ARG A 80 -23.04 -15.35 16.84
CA ARG A 80 -23.14 -16.34 17.92
C ARG A 80 -23.85 -15.76 19.13
#